data_AF-A0A3C1KL93-F1
#
_entry.id   AF-A0A3C1KL93-F1
#
_cell.length_a   1.000
_cell.length_b   1.000
_cell.length_c   1.000
_cell.angle_alpha   90.00
_cell.angle_beta   90.00
_cell.angle_gamma   90.00
#
_symmetry.space_group_name_H-M   'P 1'
#
loop_
_entity.id
_entity.type
_entity.pdbx_description
1 polymer ?
#
loop_
_entity_poly.entity_id
_entity_poly.type
_entity_poly.pdbx_seq_one_letter_code
_entity_poly.pdbx_strand_id
1 'polypeptide(L)' 'GEDIVPQVTWGNSPEMVLPVDGHVPDPQGMDNATQRSAAQRAIEYMGLTPGMAITDIHLDRVFIGSCTNSRIEDLRA' A
#
# COMPACT_ATOMS: atom_id res chain seq x y z
N GLY A 1 -1.08 -10.71 22.22
CA GLY A 1 -0.84 -9.41 21.58
C GLY A 1 -1.80 -9.37 20.43
N GLU A 2 -2.65 -8.36 20.36
CA GLU A 2 -3.70 -8.23 19.34
C GLU A 2 -3.17 -8.54 17.94
N ASP A 3 -3.95 -9.35 17.20
CA ASP A 3 -3.71 -9.77 15.83
C ASP A 3 -3.75 -8.59 14.85
N ILE A 4 -2.72 -7.73 14.89
CA ILE A 4 -2.58 -6.65 13.91
C ILE A 4 -2.10 -7.28 12.60
N VAL A 5 -2.98 -7.22 11.61
CA VAL A 5 -2.71 -7.68 10.26
C VAL A 5 -1.56 -6.86 9.66
N PRO A 6 -0.60 -7.48 8.93
CA PRO A 6 0.47 -6.75 8.25
C PRO A 6 -0.07 -5.58 7.41
N GLN A 7 0.64 -4.46 7.43
CA GLN A 7 0.25 -3.23 6.75
C GLN A 7 1.12 -3.00 5.51
N VAL A 8 0.53 -2.42 4.47
CA VAL A 8 1.17 -2.11 3.20
C VAL A 8 0.86 -0.66 2.82
N THR A 9 1.90 0.10 2.49
CA THR A 9 1.76 1.38 1.80
C THR A 9 1.69 1.12 0.30
N TRP A 10 0.59 1.47 -0.35
CA TRP A 10 0.31 1.08 -1.74
C TRP A 10 0.43 2.22 -2.76
N GLY A 11 0.42 3.48 -2.30
CA GLY A 11 0.49 4.66 -3.15
C GLY A 11 1.86 5.31 -3.17
N ASN A 12 1.89 6.58 -3.58
CA ASN A 12 3.11 7.40 -3.64
C ASN A 12 3.34 8.25 -2.37
N SER A 13 2.54 8.03 -1.32
CA SER A 13 2.66 8.72 -0.03
C SER A 13 2.64 7.71 1.12
N PRO A 14 3.48 7.90 2.17
CA PRO A 14 3.51 7.02 3.35
C PRO A 14 2.17 6.87 4.07
N GLU A 15 1.27 7.86 3.95
CA GLU A 15 -0.05 7.86 4.59
C GLU A 15 -1.09 6.97 3.89
N MET A 16 -0.78 6.48 2.68
CA MET A 16 -1.66 5.60 1.90
C MET A 16 -1.46 4.15 2.33
N VAL A 17 -1.96 3.82 3.52
CA VAL A 17 -1.78 2.52 4.18
C VAL A 17 -3.07 1.70 4.09
N LEU A 18 -2.92 0.40 3.83
CA LEU A 18 -3.97 -0.61 3.90
C LEU A 18 -3.44 -1.87 4.59
N PRO A 19 -4.31 -2.70 5.20
CA PRO A 19 -3.90 -4.04 5.58
C PRO A 19 -3.59 -4.88 4.32
N VAL A 20 -2.74 -5.90 4.45
CA VAL A 20 -2.28 -6.72 3.30
C VAL A 20 -3.43 -7.48 2.62
N ASP A 21 -4.51 -7.76 3.34
CA ASP A 21 -5.76 -8.35 2.84
C ASP A 21 -6.78 -7.29 2.36
N GLY A 22 -6.37 -6.02 2.33
CA GLY A 22 -7.16 -4.89 1.86
C GLY A 22 -7.23 -4.78 0.34
N HIS A 23 -8.00 -3.79 -0.12
CA HIS A 23 -8.22 -3.50 -1.53
C HIS A 23 -7.89 -2.03 -1.82
N VAL A 24 -7.28 -1.77 -2.98
CA VAL A 24 -7.00 -0.41 -3.47
C VAL A 24 -8.30 0.39 -3.45
N PRO A 25 -8.34 1.57 -2.82
CA PRO A 25 -9.60 2.28 -2.61
C PRO A 25 -10.13 2.84 -3.92
N ASP A 26 -11.45 2.97 -4.02
CA ASP A 26 -12.10 3.62 -5.15
C ASP A 26 -12.26 5.13 -4.90
N PRO A 27 -11.60 6.00 -5.69
CA PRO A 27 -11.77 7.45 -5.58
C PRO A 27 -13.22 7.91 -5.71
N GLN A 28 -14.05 7.19 -6.49
CA GLN A 28 -15.46 7.56 -6.69
C GLN A 28 -16.29 7.44 -5.40
N GLY A 29 -15.89 6.58 -4.47
CA GLY A 29 -16.54 6.40 -3.17
C GLY A 29 -16.04 7.33 -2.07
N MET A 30 -15.05 8.18 -2.33
CA MET A 30 -14.49 9.08 -1.32
C MET A 30 -15.28 10.37 -1.24
N ASP A 31 -15.68 10.80 -0.04
CA ASP A 31 -16.41 12.07 0.16
C ASP A 31 -15.51 13.31 0.03
N ASN A 32 -14.27 13.19 0.50
CA ASN A 32 -13.32 14.30 0.51
C ASN A 32 -12.65 14.47 -0.86
N ALA A 33 -12.89 15.62 -1.51
CA ALA A 33 -12.35 15.93 -2.84
C ALA A 33 -10.81 15.94 -2.90
N THR A 34 -10.13 16.34 -1.84
CA THR A 34 -8.66 16.33 -1.77
C THR A 34 -8.13 14.90 -1.72
N GLN A 35 -8.72 14.05 -0.86
CA GLN A 35 -8.35 12.64 -0.77
C GLN A 35 -8.66 11.90 -2.07
N ARG A 36 -9.81 12.17 -2.69
CA ARG A 36 -10.19 11.66 -4.01
C ARG A 36 -9.14 11.97 -5.07
N SER A 37 -8.72 13.24 -5.16
CA SER A 37 -7.71 13.68 -6.13
C SER A 37 -6.35 13.04 -5.86
N ALA A 38 -5.94 12.93 -4.59
CA ALA A 38 -4.69 12.28 -4.21
C ALA A 38 -4.70 10.78 -4.55
N ALA A 39 -5.78 10.07 -4.21
CA ALA A 39 -5.96 8.65 -4.52
C ALA A 39 -5.98 8.40 -6.03
N GLN A 40 -6.71 9.22 -6.80
CA GLN A 40 -6.76 9.12 -8.26
C GLN A 40 -5.36 9.22 -8.88
N ARG A 41 -4.57 10.21 -8.45
CA ARG A 41 -3.19 10.40 -8.93
C ARG A 41 -2.27 9.26 -8.53
N ALA A 42 -2.40 8.75 -7.30
CA ALA A 42 -1.61 7.61 -6.84
C ALA A 42 -1.94 6.34 -7.63
N ILE A 43 -3.22 6.04 -7.85
CA ILE A 43 -3.66 4.89 -8.64
C ILE A 43 -3.15 4.96 -10.08
N GLU A 44 -3.30 6.12 -10.72
CA GLU A 44 -2.81 6.34 -12.09
C GLU A 44 -1.29 6.21 -12.17
N TYR A 45 -0.56 6.84 -11.25
CA TYR A 45 0.89 6.79 -11.21
C TYR A 45 1.44 5.38 -10.96
N MET A 46 0.81 4.64 -10.05
CA MET A 46 1.20 3.28 -9.70
C MET A 46 0.69 2.23 -10.70
N GLY A 47 -0.17 2.62 -11.65
CA GLY A 47 -0.79 1.70 -12.61
C GLY A 47 -1.75 0.69 -11.97
N LEU A 48 -2.39 1.06 -10.86
CA LEU A 48 -3.30 0.20 -10.12
C LEU A 48 -4.74 0.30 -10.64
N THR A 49 -5.55 -0.69 -10.30
CA THR A 49 -6.99 -0.67 -10.58
C THR A 49 -7.78 -0.46 -9.28
N PRO A 50 -8.76 0.46 -9.23
CA PRO A 50 -9.65 0.59 -8.07
C PRO A 50 -10.32 -0.74 -7.70
N GLY A 51 -10.34 -1.08 -6.42
CA GLY A 51 -10.92 -2.33 -5.92
C GLY A 51 -10.04 -3.57 -6.12
N MET A 52 -8.84 -3.46 -6.68
CA MET A 52 -7.89 -4.55 -6.78
C MET A 52 -7.41 -4.98 -5.38
N ALA A 53 -7.33 -6.28 -5.10
CA ALA A 53 -6.75 -6.76 -3.85
C ALA A 53 -5.24 -6.45 -3.83
N ILE A 54 -4.70 -6.06 -2.66
CA ILE A 54 -3.27 -5.76 -2.53
C ILE A 54 -2.40 -6.95 -2.92
N THR A 55 -2.85 -8.17 -2.62
CA THR A 55 -2.18 -9.42 -2.97
C THR A 55 -2.13 -9.72 -4.46
N ASP A 56 -2.99 -9.08 -5.27
CA ASP A 56 -3.06 -9.30 -6.72
C ASP A 56 -2.10 -8.37 -7.50
N ILE A 57 -1.50 -7.39 -6.81
CA ILE A 57 -0.56 -6.46 -7.44
C ILE A 57 0.66 -7.24 -7.94
N HIS A 58 0.94 -7.13 -9.23
CA HIS A 58 2.11 -7.76 -9.82
C HIS A 58 3.40 -7.07 -9.34
N LEU A 59 4.32 -7.85 -8.78
CA LEU A 59 5.59 -7.34 -8.27
C LEU A 59 6.68 -7.48 -9.33
N ASP A 60 7.14 -6.36 -9.88
CA ASP A 60 8.27 -6.36 -10.82
C ASP A 60 9.62 -6.49 -10.12
N ARG A 61 9.74 -5.88 -8.92
CA ARG A 61 10.98 -5.80 -8.15
C ARG A 61 10.68 -5.80 -6.66
N VAL A 62 11.51 -6.50 -5.90
CA VAL A 62 11.43 -6.54 -4.44
C VAL A 62 12.76 -6.08 -3.86
N PHE A 63 12.71 -5.00 -3.07
CA PHE A 63 13.84 -4.52 -2.29
C PHE A 63 13.59 -4.84 -0.83
N ILE A 64 14.57 -5.43 -0.17
CA ILE A 64 14.47 -5.82 1.23
C ILE A 64 15.57 -5.09 2.00
N GLY A 65 15.16 -4.36 3.04
CA GLY A 65 16.04 -3.61 3.91
C GLY A 65 15.93 -2.09 3.76
N SER A 66 16.23 -1.38 4.84
CA SER A 66 16.34 0.08 4.89
C SER A 66 17.41 0.45 5.94
N CYS A 67 17.81 1.72 6.05
CA CYS A 67 18.66 2.16 7.16
C CYS A 67 18.07 1.83 8.55
N THR A 68 16.76 1.60 8.62
CA THR A 68 16.03 1.22 9.83
C THR A 68 15.91 -0.30 10.02
N ASN A 69 15.91 -1.10 8.94
CA ASN A 69 15.57 -2.54 8.99
C ASN A 69 16.53 -3.43 8.18
N SER A 70 17.83 -3.30 8.41
CA SER A 70 18.87 -4.09 7.68
C SER A 70 19.57 -5.14 8.54
N ARG A 71 19.15 -5.39 9.78
CA ARG A 71 19.80 -6.42 10.61
C ARG A 71 19.34 -7.79 10.15
N ILE A 72 20.21 -8.80 10.28
CA ILE A 72 19.87 -10.16 9.88
C ILE A 72 18.70 -10.74 10.69
N GLU A 73 18.52 -10.29 11.93
CA GLU A 73 17.34 -10.60 12.74
C GLU A 73 16.04 -10.01 12.18
N ASP A 74 16.08 -8.83 11.54
CA ASP A 74 14.90 -8.18 10.94
C ASP A 74 14.39 -8.90 9.69
N LEU A 75 15.24 -9.71 9.03
CA LEU A 75 14.94 -10.38 7.75
C LEU A 75 14.50 -11.84 7.88
N ARG A 76 14.63 -12.43 9.07
CA ARG A 76 14.30 -13.85 9.34
C ARG A 76 13.02 -14.04 10.15
N ALA A 77 12.35 -12.95 10.52
CA ALA A 77 11.14 -12.94 11.33
C ALA A 77 9.89 -13.25 10.50
#